data_AF-A0A9W8QRN5-F1
#
_entry.id   AF-A0A9W8QRN5-F1
#
_cell.length_a   1.000
_cell.length_b   1.000
_cell.length_c   1.000
_cell.angle_alpha   90.00
_cell.angle_beta   90.00
_cell.angle_gamma   90.00
#
_symmetry.space_group_name_H-M   'P 1'
#
loop_
_entity.id
_entity.type
_entity.pdbx_description
1 polymer ?
#
loop_
_entity_poly.entity_id
_entity_poly.type
_entity_poly.pdbx_seq_one_letter_code
_entity_poly.pdbx_strand_id
1 'polypeptide(L)'
;MMEVRKFFDTSSRDVVDESDENFSVKFELIYTVGQQRPIDHSPDRWKVIQEILGLVARVSAEVKRDLPQSLDFDDRHCGRVPKVRILRLDAEKAIFNRVASFICETGMDGFPIAHQPPTVRNAVRRYITQWDLSGEEIETVEKSPFWHESTSNHMLLLRGLFAAGILAFAFIQKRWRVNYGLDPNRETKTKLAVPFRAKDNPTPRSEFSHPDVVIVLTCLTYYYGGLDDEALFAAFDLLVQSDNADLEYQEWVKTTQQYQRPSNTSKG
;
A
#
# COMPACT_ATOMS: atom_id res chain seq x y z
N MET A 1 52.21 8.62 22.93
CA MET A 1 50.73 8.48 22.84
C MET A 1 50.11 9.48 21.87
N MET A 2 50.39 10.79 21.95
CA MET A 2 49.75 11.80 21.09
C MET A 2 50.24 11.78 19.63
N GLU A 3 51.52 11.49 19.40
CA GLU A 3 52.10 11.40 18.04
C GLU A 3 51.63 10.16 17.28
N VAL A 4 51.54 9.02 17.96
CA VAL A 4 51.02 7.77 17.38
C VAL A 4 49.56 7.94 16.94
N ARG A 5 48.74 8.65 17.75
CA ARG A 5 47.35 8.92 17.38
C ARG A 5 47.22 9.84 16.16
N LYS A 6 48.00 10.93 16.11
CA LYS A 6 48.07 11.80 14.91
C LYS A 6 48.54 11.07 13.65
N PHE A 7 49.45 10.11 13.80
CA PHE A 7 49.87 9.26 12.69
C PHE A 7 48.73 8.38 12.19
N PHE A 8 47.95 7.74 13.07
CA PHE A 8 46.77 6.99 12.66
C PHE A 8 45.70 7.89 12.02
N ASP A 9 45.42 9.08 12.59
CA ASP A 9 44.43 10.00 12.03
C ASP A 9 44.76 10.47 10.60
N THR A 10 46.05 10.46 10.20
CA THR A 10 46.49 10.91 8.87
C THR A 10 46.87 9.79 7.91
N SER A 11 47.20 8.60 8.43
CA SER A 11 47.76 7.48 7.66
C SER A 11 46.90 6.21 7.70
N SER A 12 45.73 6.25 8.33
CA SER A 12 44.78 5.12 8.35
C SER A 12 43.44 5.49 7.72
N ARG A 13 42.65 4.47 7.40
CA ARG A 13 41.26 4.60 6.94
C ARG A 13 40.42 3.70 7.81
N ASP A 14 39.30 4.22 8.30
CA ASP A 14 38.33 3.41 9.00
C ASP A 14 37.59 2.53 8.00
N VAL A 15 37.59 1.22 8.24
CA VAL A 15 36.80 0.25 7.49
C VAL A 15 35.85 -0.39 8.48
N VAL A 16 34.55 -0.27 8.21
CA VAL A 16 33.52 -0.93 9.00
C VAL A 16 33.28 -2.30 8.37
N ASP A 17 33.70 -3.34 9.07
CA ASP A 17 33.39 -4.71 8.68
C ASP A 17 31.89 -4.99 8.87
N GLU A 18 31.35 -5.95 8.12
CA GLU A 18 29.91 -6.32 8.16
C GLU A 18 28.97 -5.11 8.00
N SER A 19 29.37 -4.13 7.18
CA SER A 19 28.63 -2.88 6.98
C SER A 19 27.18 -3.08 6.52
N ASP A 20 26.86 -4.19 5.86
CA ASP A 20 25.51 -4.58 5.46
C ASP A 20 24.60 -4.96 6.63
N GLU A 21 25.15 -5.57 7.69
CA GLU A 21 24.41 -5.87 8.92
C GLU A 21 24.46 -4.68 9.90
N ASN A 22 25.63 -4.04 10.05
CA ASN A 22 25.82 -2.89 10.95
C ASN A 22 25.03 -1.65 10.53
N PHE A 23 24.88 -1.42 9.22
CA PHE A 23 24.04 -0.34 8.68
C PHE A 23 22.74 -0.88 8.09
N SER A 24 22.32 -2.07 8.52
CA SER A 24 21.05 -2.64 8.07
C SER A 24 19.89 -1.76 8.52
N VAL A 25 18.98 -1.45 7.59
CA VAL A 25 17.72 -0.76 7.88
C VAL A 25 16.82 -1.52 8.87
N LYS A 26 17.13 -2.80 9.17
CA LYS A 26 16.44 -3.59 10.19
C LYS A 26 16.56 -3.00 11.60
N PHE A 27 17.65 -2.27 11.86
CA PHE A 27 17.94 -1.69 13.18
C PHE A 27 17.78 -0.17 13.18
N GLU A 28 17.06 0.40 12.20
CA GLU A 28 16.75 1.81 12.16
C GLU A 28 15.98 2.24 13.42
N LEU A 29 16.49 3.24 14.12
CA LEU A 29 15.84 3.85 15.28
C LEU A 29 15.33 5.25 14.89
N ILE A 30 14.01 5.40 14.84
CA ILE A 30 13.36 6.66 14.53
C ILE A 30 12.90 7.32 15.83
N TYR A 31 13.49 8.47 16.13
CA TYR A 31 13.08 9.31 17.26
C TYR A 31 12.22 10.45 16.73
N THR A 32 10.92 10.41 17.00
CA THR A 32 10.02 11.52 16.69
C THR A 32 10.23 12.64 17.70
N VAL A 33 10.45 13.87 17.21
CA VAL A 33 10.58 15.07 18.03
C VAL A 33 9.44 16.03 17.71
N GLY A 34 8.79 16.57 18.74
CA GLY A 34 7.70 17.54 18.61
C GLY A 34 6.33 16.98 18.96
N GLN A 35 5.29 17.75 18.64
CA GLN A 35 3.90 17.35 18.87
C GLN A 35 3.42 16.40 17.77
N GLN A 36 2.60 15.42 18.15
CA GLN A 36 1.92 14.55 17.20
C GLN A 36 1.07 15.38 16.24
N ARG A 37 1.21 15.13 14.93
CA ARG A 37 0.43 15.77 13.88
C ARG A 37 -0.26 14.70 13.02
N PRO A 38 -1.35 15.05 12.32
CA PRO A 38 -1.89 14.20 11.27
C PRO A 38 -0.81 13.87 10.25
N ILE A 39 -0.91 12.69 9.65
CA ILE A 39 -0.09 12.34 8.50
C ILE A 39 -0.43 13.26 7.32
N ASP A 40 0.59 13.65 6.55
CA ASP A 40 0.40 14.46 5.35
C ASP A 40 -0.66 13.84 4.42
N HIS A 41 -1.46 14.71 3.81
CA HIS A 41 -2.55 14.31 2.92
C HIS A 41 -3.64 13.44 3.57
N SER A 42 -3.75 13.45 4.90
CA SER A 42 -4.90 12.88 5.63
C SER A 42 -6.20 13.64 5.32
N PRO A 43 -7.35 12.97 5.16
CA PRO A 43 -7.56 11.51 5.22
C PRO A 43 -7.39 10.80 3.86
N ASP A 44 -7.19 11.55 2.79
CA ASP A 44 -7.19 11.03 1.41
C ASP A 44 -6.09 10.00 1.19
N ARG A 45 -4.95 10.14 1.86
CA ARG A 45 -3.82 9.20 1.76
C ARG A 45 -4.24 7.73 1.95
N TRP A 46 -5.01 7.41 3.00
CA TRP A 46 -5.45 6.02 3.20
C TRP A 46 -6.67 5.66 2.35
N LYS A 47 -7.54 6.61 2.00
CA LYS A 47 -8.66 6.35 1.08
C LYS A 47 -8.15 5.94 -0.30
N VAL A 48 -7.20 6.69 -0.86
CA VAL A 48 -6.54 6.40 -2.13
C VAL A 48 -5.85 5.03 -2.10
N ILE A 49 -5.12 4.73 -1.01
CA ILE A 49 -4.50 3.41 -0.86
C ILE A 49 -5.56 2.30 -0.87
N GLN A 50 -6.66 2.44 -0.12
CA GLN A 50 -7.72 1.45 -0.08
C GLN A 50 -8.38 1.24 -1.45
N GLU A 51 -8.65 2.31 -2.19
CA GLU A 51 -9.18 2.26 -3.55
C GLU A 51 -8.22 1.49 -4.48
N ILE A 52 -6.93 1.81 -4.44
CA ILE A 52 -5.90 1.13 -5.25
C ILE A 52 -5.81 -0.35 -4.89
N LEU A 53 -5.87 -0.72 -3.60
CA LEU A 53 -5.86 -2.13 -3.19
C LEU A 53 -7.09 -2.89 -3.73
N GLY A 54 -8.26 -2.24 -3.75
CA GLY A 54 -9.45 -2.78 -4.41
C GLY A 54 -9.25 -3.01 -5.91
N LEU A 55 -8.65 -2.05 -6.61
CA LEU A 55 -8.32 -2.17 -8.03
C LEU A 55 -7.29 -3.27 -8.29
N VAL A 56 -6.25 -3.39 -7.44
CA VAL A 56 -5.25 -4.46 -7.54
C VAL A 56 -5.92 -5.82 -7.37
N ALA A 57 -6.82 -6.00 -6.39
CA ALA A 57 -7.54 -7.25 -6.20
C ALA A 57 -8.38 -7.63 -7.44
N ARG A 58 -9.12 -6.66 -8.01
CA ARG A 58 -9.94 -6.84 -9.22
C ARG A 58 -9.08 -7.22 -10.43
N VAL A 59 -8.06 -6.43 -10.73
CA VAL A 59 -7.18 -6.64 -11.89
C VAL A 59 -6.37 -7.93 -11.74
N SER A 60 -6.00 -8.31 -10.52
CA SER A 60 -5.31 -9.57 -10.25
C SER A 60 -6.12 -10.79 -10.65
N ALA A 61 -7.45 -10.76 -10.48
CA ALA A 61 -8.33 -11.83 -10.94
C ALA A 61 -8.29 -12.00 -12.47
N GLU A 62 -8.21 -10.90 -13.21
CA GLU A 62 -8.05 -10.91 -14.66
C GLU A 62 -6.68 -11.43 -15.07
N VAL A 63 -5.61 -10.89 -14.47
CA VAL A 63 -4.23 -11.27 -14.78
C VAL A 63 -3.95 -12.73 -14.40
N LYS A 64 -4.61 -13.28 -13.38
CA LYS A 64 -4.51 -14.71 -13.04
C LYS A 64 -4.93 -15.62 -14.19
N ARG A 65 -5.95 -15.21 -14.97
CA ARG A 65 -6.41 -15.96 -16.15
C ARG A 65 -5.41 -15.90 -17.29
N ASP A 66 -4.81 -14.72 -17.50
CA ASP A 66 -3.83 -14.49 -18.57
C ASP A 66 -2.46 -15.11 -18.25
N LEU A 67 -2.01 -15.02 -17.00
CA LEU A 67 -0.68 -15.38 -16.50
C LEU A 67 -0.76 -16.28 -15.25
N PRO A 68 -1.28 -17.52 -15.36
CA PRO A 68 -1.59 -18.36 -14.20
C PRO A 68 -0.36 -18.77 -13.35
N GLN A 69 0.83 -18.76 -13.94
CA GLN A 69 2.09 -19.13 -13.27
C GLN A 69 2.84 -17.94 -12.65
N SER A 70 2.39 -16.71 -12.93
CA SER A 70 3.08 -15.48 -12.52
C SER A 70 2.46 -14.85 -11.28
N LEU A 71 1.32 -15.39 -10.83
CA LEU A 71 0.53 -14.87 -9.71
C LEU A 71 0.01 -16.03 -8.84
N ASP A 72 0.20 -15.94 -7.53
CA ASP A 72 -0.56 -16.73 -6.57
C ASP A 72 -1.78 -15.91 -6.14
N PHE A 73 -2.97 -16.48 -6.36
CA PHE A 73 -4.25 -15.81 -6.18
C PHE A 73 -5.20 -16.78 -5.49
N ASP A 74 -5.61 -16.46 -4.27
CA ASP A 74 -6.48 -17.28 -3.43
C ASP A 74 -7.83 -16.58 -3.20
N ASP A 75 -8.84 -17.00 -3.96
CA ASP A 75 -10.22 -16.52 -3.96
C ASP A 75 -11.22 -17.58 -3.44
N ARG A 76 -10.73 -18.61 -2.76
CA ARG A 76 -11.56 -19.76 -2.33
C ARG A 76 -12.72 -19.41 -1.39
N HIS A 77 -12.67 -18.24 -0.76
CA HIS A 77 -13.68 -17.80 0.21
C HIS A 77 -14.52 -16.68 -0.39
N CYS A 78 -15.79 -16.98 -0.68
CA CYS A 78 -16.75 -16.01 -1.16
C CYS A 78 -16.90 -14.85 -0.15
N GLY A 79 -16.98 -13.61 -0.66
CA GLY A 79 -17.13 -12.40 0.17
C GLY A 79 -15.86 -11.92 0.88
N ARG A 80 -14.73 -12.63 0.74
CA ARG A 80 -13.43 -12.20 1.27
C ARG A 80 -12.60 -11.58 0.16
N VAL A 81 -11.80 -10.58 0.50
CA VAL A 81 -10.78 -10.05 -0.41
C VAL A 81 -9.79 -11.16 -0.76
N PRO A 82 -9.53 -11.43 -2.06
CA PRO A 82 -8.64 -12.50 -2.46
C PRO A 82 -7.22 -12.20 -2.01
N LYS A 83 -6.47 -13.23 -1.60
CA LYS A 83 -5.05 -13.04 -1.28
C LYS A 83 -4.27 -13.03 -2.58
N VAL A 84 -3.50 -11.97 -2.77
CA VAL A 84 -2.69 -11.78 -3.98
C VAL A 84 -1.21 -11.84 -3.60
N ARG A 85 -0.43 -12.61 -4.36
CA ARG A 85 1.02 -12.60 -4.30
C ARG A 85 1.61 -12.68 -5.70
N ILE A 86 2.39 -11.67 -6.06
CA ILE A 86 3.02 -11.56 -7.38
C ILE A 86 4.33 -12.34 -7.35
N LEU A 87 4.51 -13.27 -8.29
CA LEU A 87 5.66 -14.17 -8.34
C LEU A 87 6.69 -13.77 -9.41
N ARG A 88 6.25 -13.06 -10.44
CA ARG A 88 7.07 -12.72 -11.62
C ARG A 88 6.79 -11.30 -12.10
N LEU A 89 7.79 -10.72 -12.77
CA LEU A 89 7.79 -9.33 -13.24
C LEU A 89 6.76 -9.04 -14.34
N ASP A 90 6.36 -10.05 -15.12
CA ASP A 90 5.30 -9.93 -16.13
C ASP A 90 3.93 -9.65 -15.48
N ALA A 91 3.59 -10.35 -14.40
CA ALA A 91 2.37 -10.09 -13.63
C ALA A 91 2.41 -8.74 -12.92
N GLU A 92 3.56 -8.37 -12.35
CA GLU A 92 3.76 -7.04 -11.75
C GLU A 92 3.45 -5.93 -12.75
N LYS A 93 4.11 -5.96 -13.90
CA LYS A 93 3.90 -4.98 -14.98
C LYS A 93 2.46 -4.98 -15.48
N ALA A 94 1.86 -6.15 -15.65
CA ALA A 94 0.48 -6.26 -16.13
C ALA A 94 -0.52 -5.64 -15.14
N ILE A 95 -0.41 -5.96 -13.85
CA ILE A 95 -1.32 -5.45 -12.82
C ILE A 95 -1.14 -3.94 -12.66
N PHE A 96 0.09 -3.47 -12.42
CA PHE A 96 0.33 -2.06 -12.11
C PHE A 96 0.05 -1.14 -13.30
N ASN A 97 0.38 -1.55 -14.53
CA ASN A 97 0.03 -0.75 -15.72
C ASN A 97 -1.49 -0.70 -15.95
N ARG A 98 -2.22 -1.80 -15.75
CA ARG A 98 -3.69 -1.81 -15.90
C ARG A 98 -4.36 -0.95 -14.83
N VAL A 99 -3.92 -1.03 -13.57
CA VAL A 99 -4.42 -0.20 -12.48
C VAL A 99 -4.13 1.29 -12.73
N ALA A 100 -2.89 1.65 -13.06
CA ALA A 100 -2.54 3.04 -13.35
C ALA A 100 -3.29 3.60 -14.56
N SER A 101 -3.48 2.78 -15.61
CA SER A 101 -4.27 3.20 -16.78
C SER A 101 -5.73 3.42 -16.40
N PHE A 102 -6.34 2.51 -15.63
CA PHE A 102 -7.71 2.66 -15.12
C PHE A 102 -7.86 3.97 -14.34
N ILE A 103 -6.97 4.26 -13.39
CA ILE A 103 -6.98 5.52 -12.62
C ILE A 103 -6.90 6.74 -13.53
N CYS A 104 -6.01 6.74 -14.51
CA CYS A 104 -5.90 7.86 -15.45
C CYS A 104 -7.13 8.01 -16.36
N GLU A 105 -7.84 6.92 -16.65
CA GLU A 105 -9.04 6.92 -17.49
C GLU A 105 -10.31 7.31 -16.74
N THR A 106 -10.48 6.86 -15.49
CA THR A 106 -11.70 7.06 -14.69
C THR A 106 -11.59 8.17 -13.65
N GLY A 107 -10.37 8.50 -13.22
CA GLY A 107 -10.14 9.36 -12.06
C GLY A 107 -10.39 8.65 -10.73
N MET A 108 -10.19 9.39 -9.65
CA MET A 108 -10.50 9.02 -8.27
C MET A 108 -11.15 10.23 -7.58
N ASP A 109 -11.73 10.01 -6.39
CA ASP A 109 -12.19 11.15 -5.57
C ASP A 109 -11.02 12.09 -5.25
N GLY A 110 -11.25 13.40 -5.34
CA GLY A 110 -10.18 14.40 -5.22
C GLY A 110 -9.13 14.41 -6.37
N PHE A 111 -9.23 13.50 -7.36
CA PHE A 111 -8.28 13.38 -8.47
C PHE A 111 -8.98 13.26 -9.84
N PRO A 112 -9.48 14.38 -10.41
CA PRO A 112 -10.30 14.39 -11.63
C PRO A 112 -9.47 14.31 -12.93
N ILE A 113 -8.46 13.42 -12.97
CA ILE A 113 -7.56 13.25 -14.12
C ILE A 113 -8.29 12.81 -15.40
N ALA A 114 -9.44 12.13 -15.28
CA ALA A 114 -10.25 11.69 -16.41
C ALA A 114 -10.73 12.84 -17.31
N HIS A 115 -10.91 14.03 -16.74
CA HIS A 115 -11.35 15.22 -17.49
C HIS A 115 -10.19 15.92 -18.23
N GLN A 116 -8.95 15.49 -18.01
CA GLN A 116 -7.78 16.07 -18.65
C GLN A 116 -7.58 15.54 -20.08
N PRO A 117 -6.94 16.32 -20.97
CA PRO A 117 -6.59 15.86 -22.31
C PRO A 117 -5.76 14.57 -22.29
N PRO A 118 -5.85 13.71 -23.32
CA PRO A 118 -5.07 12.48 -23.41
C PRO A 118 -3.56 12.69 -23.25
N THR A 119 -3.02 13.83 -23.69
CA THR A 119 -1.61 14.20 -23.51
C THR A 119 -1.22 14.31 -22.04
N VAL A 120 -2.03 15.02 -21.25
CA VAL A 120 -1.84 15.18 -19.79
C VAL A 120 -2.01 13.84 -19.09
N ARG A 121 -3.07 13.08 -19.43
CA ARG A 121 -3.30 11.74 -18.84
C ARG A 121 -2.13 10.79 -19.07
N ASN A 122 -1.57 10.78 -20.29
CA ASN A 122 -0.40 9.97 -20.62
C ASN A 122 0.86 10.43 -19.89
N ALA A 123 1.08 11.74 -19.79
CA ALA A 123 2.21 12.31 -19.04
C ALA A 123 2.13 11.94 -17.55
N VAL A 124 0.95 12.11 -16.92
CA VAL A 124 0.71 11.73 -15.52
C VAL A 124 0.87 10.23 -15.31
N ARG A 125 0.33 9.39 -16.22
CA ARG A 125 0.49 7.93 -16.14
C ARG A 125 1.97 7.53 -16.15
N ARG A 126 2.76 8.14 -17.03
CA ARG A 126 4.21 7.90 -17.09
C ARG A 126 4.89 8.41 -15.81
N TYR A 127 4.51 9.60 -15.34
CA TYR A 127 5.00 10.20 -14.10
C TYR A 127 4.75 9.33 -12.87
N ILE A 128 3.62 8.65 -12.75
CA ILE A 128 3.35 7.79 -11.57
C ILE A 128 3.93 6.38 -11.70
N THR A 129 4.19 5.88 -12.92
CA THR A 129 4.61 4.48 -13.14
C THR A 129 6.10 4.27 -13.42
N GLN A 130 6.81 5.27 -13.96
CA GLN A 130 8.23 5.14 -14.29
C GLN A 130 9.11 5.66 -13.15
N TRP A 131 10.07 4.84 -12.71
CA TRP A 131 11.06 5.27 -11.73
C TRP A 131 11.93 6.40 -12.27
N ASP A 132 12.57 6.14 -13.42
CA ASP A 132 13.47 7.07 -14.08
C ASP A 132 12.70 7.94 -15.09
N LEU A 133 12.78 9.25 -14.93
CA LEU A 133 12.12 10.26 -15.75
C LEU A 133 13.11 11.37 -16.09
N SER A 134 13.02 11.89 -17.31
CA SER A 134 13.79 13.08 -17.68
C SER A 134 13.26 14.33 -16.97
N GLY A 135 14.10 15.36 -16.84
CA GLY A 135 13.66 16.65 -16.29
C GLY A 135 12.49 17.26 -17.06
N GLU A 136 12.46 17.10 -18.39
CA GLU A 136 11.37 17.57 -19.24
C GLU A 136 10.04 16.84 -18.94
N GLU A 137 10.10 15.54 -18.68
CA GLU A 137 8.92 14.74 -18.35
C GLU A 137 8.35 15.12 -16.98
N ILE A 138 9.22 15.41 -16.01
CA ILE A 138 8.84 15.91 -14.69
C ILE A 138 8.20 17.30 -14.83
N GLU A 139 8.87 18.23 -15.51
CA GLU A 139 8.37 19.58 -15.70
C GLU A 139 7.04 19.62 -16.44
N THR A 140 6.83 18.73 -17.42
CA THR A 140 5.57 18.62 -18.16
C THR A 140 4.38 18.37 -17.23
N VAL A 141 4.57 17.62 -16.14
CA VAL A 141 3.52 17.35 -15.15
C VAL A 141 3.48 18.44 -14.08
N GLU A 142 4.62 18.77 -13.48
CA GLU A 142 4.69 19.67 -12.32
C GLU A 142 4.42 21.15 -12.65
N LYS A 143 4.64 21.57 -13.91
CA LYS A 143 4.27 22.91 -14.39
C LYS A 143 2.90 22.94 -15.09
N SER A 144 2.21 21.80 -15.19
CA SER A 144 0.88 21.77 -15.81
C SER A 144 -0.16 22.46 -14.91
N PRO A 145 -1.25 23.00 -15.48
CA PRO A 145 -2.36 23.54 -14.69
C PRO A 145 -3.03 22.50 -13.78
N PHE A 146 -2.80 21.21 -14.03
CA PHE A 146 -3.31 20.13 -13.22
C PHE A 146 -2.47 19.88 -11.95
N TRP A 147 -1.30 20.49 -11.81
CA TRP A 147 -0.46 20.38 -10.61
C TRP A 147 -0.80 21.49 -9.60
N HIS A 148 -1.60 21.15 -8.60
CA HIS A 148 -1.93 22.01 -7.47
C HIS A 148 -2.05 21.17 -6.20
N GLU A 149 -2.21 21.80 -5.03
CA GLU A 149 -2.07 21.15 -3.71
C GLU A 149 -2.81 19.81 -3.56
N SER A 150 -4.07 19.71 -3.99
CA SER A 150 -4.81 18.44 -3.87
C SER A 150 -4.33 17.37 -4.86
N THR A 151 -4.09 17.72 -6.12
CA THR A 151 -3.71 16.76 -7.17
C THR A 151 -2.24 16.37 -7.13
N SER A 152 -1.35 17.28 -6.71
CA SER A 152 0.08 16.99 -6.54
C SER A 152 0.30 15.96 -5.45
N ASN A 153 -0.40 16.07 -4.31
CA ASN A 153 -0.36 15.08 -3.24
C ASN A 153 -0.84 13.70 -3.72
N HIS A 154 -1.91 13.64 -4.50
CA HIS A 154 -2.36 12.39 -5.14
C HIS A 154 -1.28 11.83 -6.09
N MET A 155 -0.72 12.65 -6.98
CA MET A 155 0.31 12.21 -7.94
C MET A 155 1.56 11.69 -7.24
N LEU A 156 2.02 12.36 -6.19
CA LEU A 156 3.19 11.95 -5.41
C LEU A 156 2.92 10.65 -4.64
N LEU A 157 1.74 10.49 -4.05
CA LEU A 157 1.33 9.25 -3.40
C LEU A 157 1.27 8.09 -4.41
N LEU A 158 0.64 8.29 -5.56
CA LEU A 158 0.58 7.29 -6.63
C LEU A 158 1.98 6.93 -7.14
N ARG A 159 2.85 7.92 -7.33
CA ARG A 159 4.24 7.70 -7.73
C ARG A 159 5.00 6.88 -6.69
N GLY A 160 4.79 7.14 -5.40
CA GLY A 160 5.32 6.30 -4.32
C GLY A 160 4.83 4.85 -4.40
N LEU A 161 3.51 4.68 -4.58
CA LEU A 161 2.86 3.38 -4.62
C LEU A 161 3.33 2.52 -5.81
N PHE A 162 3.41 3.10 -7.01
CA PHE A 162 3.77 2.40 -8.23
C PHE A 162 5.27 2.48 -8.52
N ALA A 163 5.80 3.66 -8.89
CA ALA A 163 7.18 3.82 -9.37
C ALA A 163 8.22 3.58 -8.27
N ALA A 164 8.00 4.07 -7.04
CA ALA A 164 8.93 3.84 -5.93
C ALA A 164 8.78 2.45 -5.29
N GLY A 165 7.82 1.63 -5.75
CA GLY A 165 7.76 0.22 -5.46
C GLY A 165 7.12 -0.16 -4.12
N ILE A 166 6.33 0.70 -3.47
CA ILE A 166 5.62 0.31 -2.23
C ILE A 166 4.65 -0.85 -2.48
N LEU A 167 3.90 -0.84 -3.58
CA LEU A 167 3.02 -1.95 -3.94
C LEU A 167 3.83 -3.20 -4.31
N ALA A 168 4.92 -3.04 -5.07
CA ALA A 168 5.82 -4.14 -5.40
C ALA A 168 6.37 -4.81 -4.14
N PHE A 169 6.84 -4.01 -3.18
CA PHE A 169 7.30 -4.48 -1.88
C PHE A 169 6.21 -5.25 -1.14
N ALA A 170 4.99 -4.73 -1.06
CA ALA A 170 3.89 -5.37 -0.36
C ALA A 170 3.45 -6.69 -1.00
N PHE A 171 3.30 -6.75 -2.33
CA PHE A 171 2.72 -7.91 -3.04
C PHE A 171 3.76 -8.96 -3.49
N ILE A 172 5.02 -8.58 -3.66
CA ILE A 172 6.11 -9.49 -4.09
C ILE A 172 6.95 -9.92 -2.89
N GLN A 173 7.42 -8.96 -2.09
CA GLN A 173 8.40 -9.26 -1.05
C GLN A 173 7.77 -9.68 0.28
N LYS A 174 6.56 -9.20 0.59
CA LYS A 174 5.90 -9.48 1.86
C LYS A 174 4.84 -10.56 1.74
N ARG A 175 4.81 -11.43 2.75
CA ARG A 175 3.81 -12.47 2.94
C ARG A 175 3.11 -12.26 4.26
N TRP A 176 1.79 -12.08 4.20
CA TRP A 176 0.94 -11.97 5.38
C TRP A 176 1.12 -13.19 6.31
N ARG A 177 1.14 -12.94 7.62
CA ARG A 177 1.42 -13.90 8.69
C ARG A 177 2.83 -14.50 8.69
N VAL A 178 3.70 -14.12 7.77
CA VAL A 178 5.11 -14.56 7.75
C VAL A 178 6.05 -13.39 7.94
N ASN A 179 5.84 -12.30 7.20
CA ASN A 179 6.65 -11.10 7.28
C ASN A 179 5.94 -9.96 8.02
N TYR A 180 4.61 -10.02 8.14
CA TYR A 180 3.83 -8.99 8.81
C TYR A 180 2.45 -9.50 9.27
N GLY A 181 1.84 -8.79 10.22
CA GLY A 181 0.48 -9.02 10.70
C GLY A 181 0.19 -8.15 11.94
N LEU A 182 -0.92 -8.43 12.63
CA LEU A 182 -1.23 -7.79 13.91
C LEU A 182 -0.44 -8.43 15.05
N ASP A 183 -0.15 -7.65 16.08
CA ASP A 183 0.33 -8.14 17.38
C ASP A 183 -0.68 -7.80 18.47
N PRO A 184 -1.57 -8.73 18.85
CA PRO A 184 -2.60 -8.49 19.87
C PRO A 184 -2.01 -8.38 21.29
N ASN A 185 -0.79 -8.89 21.50
CA ASN A 185 -0.12 -8.92 22.80
C ASN A 185 0.78 -7.70 23.02
N ARG A 186 0.81 -6.77 22.05
CA ARG A 186 1.62 -5.56 22.13
C ARG A 186 1.12 -4.67 23.26
N GLU A 187 2.06 -4.16 24.07
CA GLU A 187 1.76 -3.23 25.17
C GLU A 187 0.98 -2.00 24.67
N THR A 188 1.40 -1.43 23.54
CA THR A 188 0.67 -0.38 22.82
C THR A 188 -0.18 -0.99 21.70
N LYS A 189 -1.50 -1.05 21.91
CA LYS A 189 -2.46 -1.57 20.93
C LYS A 189 -2.70 -0.57 19.79
N THR A 190 -1.74 -0.44 18.88
CA THR A 190 -1.86 0.48 17.73
C THR A 190 -2.77 -0.04 16.61
N LYS A 191 -3.19 -1.32 16.64
CA LYS A 191 -3.99 -1.98 15.58
C LYS A 191 -3.34 -1.89 14.17
N LEU A 192 -2.04 -1.59 14.11
CA LEU A 192 -1.26 -1.50 12.87
C LEU A 192 -0.55 -2.82 12.58
N ALA A 193 -0.28 -3.08 11.30
CA ALA A 193 0.58 -4.18 10.91
C ALA A 193 2.03 -3.94 11.38
N VAL A 194 2.60 -4.95 12.02
CA VAL A 194 3.99 -4.95 12.50
C VAL A 194 4.83 -6.00 11.76
N PRO A 195 6.17 -5.85 11.70
CA PRO A 195 7.06 -6.86 11.15
C PRO A 195 7.01 -8.16 11.94
N PHE A 196 7.08 -9.29 11.24
CA PHE A 196 7.20 -10.63 11.84
C PHE A 196 8.59 -11.19 11.57
N ARG A 197 9.17 -11.86 12.56
CA ARG A 197 10.46 -12.59 12.44
C ARG A 197 10.26 -14.01 11.93
N ALA A 198 9.07 -14.57 12.14
CA ALA A 198 8.69 -15.89 11.69
C ALA A 198 7.17 -15.97 11.52
N LYS A 199 6.67 -17.11 11.07
CA LYS A 199 5.24 -17.33 10.91
C LYS A 199 4.50 -17.07 12.23
N ASP A 200 3.51 -16.18 12.19
CA ASP A 200 2.66 -15.81 13.33
C ASP A 200 3.45 -15.34 14.57
N ASN A 201 4.64 -14.78 14.35
CA ASN A 201 5.56 -14.40 15.42
C ASN A 201 6.05 -12.96 15.17
N PRO A 202 5.37 -11.95 15.76
CA PRO A 202 5.76 -10.56 15.63
C PRO A 202 7.15 -10.31 16.22
N THR A 203 7.89 -9.40 15.60
CA THR A 203 9.15 -8.94 16.15
C THR A 203 8.86 -7.92 17.26
N PRO A 204 9.33 -8.15 18.50
CA PRO A 204 9.03 -7.25 19.60
C PRO A 204 9.49 -5.82 19.31
N ARG A 205 8.60 -4.84 19.55
CA ARG A 205 8.87 -3.40 19.43
C ARG A 205 9.28 -2.89 18.04
N SER A 206 9.32 -3.74 17.01
CA SER A 206 9.61 -3.29 15.65
C SER A 206 8.38 -2.70 14.97
N GLU A 207 8.61 -1.70 14.14
CA GLU A 207 7.60 -1.05 13.30
C GLU A 207 8.14 -0.89 11.88
N PHE A 208 7.26 -0.69 10.90
CA PHE A 208 7.71 -0.25 9.57
C PHE A 208 7.91 1.26 9.59
N SER A 209 9.04 1.73 9.09
CA SER A 209 9.39 3.16 9.09
C SER A 209 8.60 3.98 8.08
N HIS A 210 8.27 3.40 6.92
CA HIS A 210 7.54 4.12 5.87
C HIS A 210 6.02 4.09 6.11
N PRO A 211 5.35 5.24 6.21
CA PRO A 211 3.93 5.29 6.56
C PRO A 211 3.03 4.59 5.54
N ASP A 212 3.27 4.77 4.24
CA ASP A 212 2.46 4.11 3.21
C ASP A 212 2.62 2.58 3.22
N VAL A 213 3.80 2.07 3.60
CA VAL A 213 4.00 0.64 3.83
C VAL A 213 3.15 0.18 5.02
N VAL A 214 3.15 0.92 6.12
CA VAL A 214 2.31 0.62 7.29
C VAL A 214 0.83 0.59 6.88
N ILE A 215 0.34 1.59 6.16
CA ILE A 215 -1.06 1.67 5.73
C ILE A 215 -1.41 0.48 4.83
N VAL A 216 -0.63 0.24 3.76
CA VAL A 216 -0.85 -0.87 2.82
C VAL A 216 -0.89 -2.21 3.55
N LEU A 217 0.12 -2.51 4.37
CA LEU A 217 0.20 -3.79 5.08
C LEU A 217 -0.89 -3.93 6.15
N THR A 218 -1.31 -2.83 6.78
CA THR A 218 -2.43 -2.81 7.73
C THR A 218 -3.74 -3.13 7.02
N CYS A 219 -4.06 -2.44 5.92
CA CYS A 219 -5.25 -2.73 5.11
C CYS A 219 -5.25 -4.19 4.65
N LEU A 220 -4.15 -4.69 4.09
CA LEU A 220 -4.04 -6.09 3.68
C LEU A 220 -4.20 -7.07 4.85
N THR A 221 -3.70 -6.73 6.04
CA THR A 221 -3.86 -7.58 7.23
C THR A 221 -5.32 -7.74 7.62
N TYR A 222 -6.12 -6.67 7.55
CA TYR A 222 -7.56 -6.73 7.81
C TYR A 222 -8.35 -7.37 6.68
N TYR A 223 -8.02 -7.06 5.43
CA TYR A 223 -8.66 -7.68 4.25
C TYR A 223 -8.46 -9.19 4.22
N TYR A 224 -7.27 -9.65 4.63
CA TYR A 224 -6.99 -11.06 4.71
C TYR A 224 -7.47 -11.66 6.03
N GLY A 225 -7.27 -11.01 7.17
CA GLY A 225 -7.63 -11.56 8.48
C GLY A 225 -9.13 -11.58 8.77
N GLY A 226 -9.89 -10.64 8.19
CA GLY A 226 -11.21 -10.30 8.65
C GLY A 226 -11.17 -9.42 9.92
N LEU A 227 -12.36 -9.06 10.38
CA LEU A 227 -12.56 -8.40 11.67
C LEU A 227 -13.00 -9.47 12.69
N ASP A 228 -12.51 -9.37 13.91
CA ASP A 228 -13.08 -10.10 15.05
C ASP A 228 -14.34 -9.39 15.56
N ASP A 229 -15.06 -10.04 16.47
CA ASP A 229 -16.33 -9.51 17.00
C ASP A 229 -16.13 -8.13 17.63
N GLU A 230 -15.07 -7.93 18.43
CA GLU A 230 -14.78 -6.64 19.06
C GLU A 230 -14.54 -5.52 18.04
N ALA A 231 -13.76 -5.79 16.99
CA ALA A 231 -13.50 -4.83 15.93
C ALA A 231 -14.75 -4.56 15.08
N LEU A 232 -15.58 -5.58 14.87
CA LEU A 232 -16.84 -5.46 14.14
C LEU A 232 -17.84 -4.59 14.92
N PHE A 233 -18.02 -4.82 16.22
CA PHE A 233 -18.86 -3.97 17.08
C PHE A 233 -18.34 -2.54 17.10
N ALA A 234 -17.03 -2.34 17.25
CA ALA A 234 -16.45 -0.99 17.20
C ALA A 234 -16.70 -0.29 15.85
N ALA A 235 -16.67 -1.02 14.73
CA ALA A 235 -17.00 -0.47 13.43
C ALA A 235 -18.49 -0.05 13.34
N PHE A 236 -19.41 -0.86 13.85
CA PHE A 236 -20.83 -0.50 13.92
C PHE A 236 -21.10 0.68 14.86
N ASP A 237 -20.41 0.76 15.99
CA ASP A 237 -20.54 1.89 16.92
C ASP A 237 -20.12 3.21 16.26
N LEU A 238 -19.04 3.19 15.45
CA LEU A 238 -18.60 4.33 14.66
C LEU A 238 -19.60 4.67 13.54
N LEU A 239 -20.12 3.65 12.86
CA LEU A 239 -21.08 3.82 11.78
C LEU A 239 -22.36 4.51 12.27
N VAL A 240 -22.91 4.08 13.41
CA VAL A 240 -24.13 4.68 14.00
C VAL A 240 -23.91 6.15 14.39
N GLN A 241 -22.68 6.54 14.67
CA GLN A 241 -22.31 7.93 14.98
C GLN A 241 -22.04 8.78 13.73
N SER A 242 -21.95 8.17 12.54
CA SER A 242 -21.71 8.91 11.29
C SER A 242 -22.96 9.66 10.85
N ASP A 243 -22.77 10.89 10.36
CA ASP A 243 -23.82 11.70 9.73
C ASP A 243 -24.44 11.02 8.50
N ASN A 244 -23.74 10.05 7.89
CA ASN A 244 -24.16 9.34 6.68
C ASN A 244 -24.21 7.82 6.88
N ALA A 245 -24.58 7.36 8.08
CA ALA A 245 -24.60 5.95 8.47
C ALA A 245 -25.24 5.02 7.42
N ASP A 246 -26.41 5.38 6.89
CA ASP A 246 -27.12 4.56 5.90
C ASP A 246 -26.32 4.41 4.60
N LEU A 247 -25.75 5.50 4.08
CA LEU A 247 -24.98 5.48 2.84
C LEU A 247 -23.68 4.68 3.01
N GLU A 248 -22.97 4.88 4.12
CA GLU A 248 -21.76 4.13 4.44
C GLU A 248 -22.05 2.62 4.56
N TYR A 249 -23.12 2.26 5.25
CA TYR A 249 -23.53 0.88 5.38
C TYR A 249 -23.86 0.25 4.04
N GLN A 250 -24.60 0.96 3.17
CA GLN A 250 -24.91 0.48 1.82
C GLN A 250 -23.65 0.22 1.01
N GLU A 251 -22.63 1.10 1.09
CA GLU A 251 -21.35 0.85 0.44
C GLU A 251 -20.61 -0.37 1.02
N TRP A 252 -20.66 -0.60 2.34
CA TRP A 252 -20.09 -1.81 2.95
C TRP A 252 -20.72 -3.10 2.41
N VAL A 253 -22.05 -3.12 2.25
CA VAL A 253 -22.79 -4.32 1.81
C VAL A 253 -22.96 -4.43 0.30
N LYS A 254 -22.60 -3.40 -0.48
CA LYS A 254 -22.72 -3.36 -1.95
C LYS A 254 -22.12 -4.59 -2.64
N THR A 255 -20.97 -5.05 -2.15
CA THR A 255 -20.30 -6.22 -2.70
C THR A 255 -21.07 -7.51 -2.40
N THR A 256 -21.82 -7.60 -1.30
CA THR A 256 -22.59 -8.80 -0.92
C THR A 256 -23.77 -9.07 -1.86
N GLN A 257 -24.37 -8.03 -2.45
CA GLN A 257 -25.51 -8.14 -3.36
C GLN A 257 -25.13 -8.78 -4.71
N GLN A 258 -23.89 -8.59 -5.17
CA GLN A 258 -23.37 -9.25 -6.38
C GLN A 258 -23.17 -10.77 -6.21
N TYR A 259 -23.26 -11.29 -4.98
CA TYR A 259 -23.00 -12.71 -4.65
C TYR A 259 -24.27 -13.51 -4.31
N GLN A 260 -25.48 -12.99 -4.52
CA GLN A 260 -26.68 -13.83 -4.46
C GLN A 260 -26.59 -14.92 -5.54
N ARG A 261 -26.35 -16.17 -5.12
CA ARG A 261 -26.37 -17.35 -6.00
C ARG A 261 -27.73 -17.38 -6.74
N PRO A 262 -27.77 -17.79 -8.02
CA PRO A 262 -29.04 -18.15 -8.63
C PRO A 262 -29.67 -19.22 -7.74
N SER A 263 -30.87 -18.94 -7.25
CA SER A 263 -31.69 -19.92 -6.56
C SER A 263 -31.86 -21.10 -7.51
N ASN A 264 -31.30 -22.26 -7.13
CA ASN A 264 -31.66 -23.52 -7.76
C ASN A 264 -33.16 -23.71 -7.49
N THR A 265 -33.99 -23.24 -8.42
CA THR A 265 -35.36 -23.67 -8.56
C THR A 265 -35.30 -25.12 -9.00
N SER A 266 -35.29 -26.02 -8.01
CA SER A 266 -35.68 -27.39 -8.21
C SER A 266 -37.11 -27.38 -8.73
N LYS A 267 -37.27 -27.53 -10.05
CA LYS A 267 -38.52 -28.00 -10.63
C LYS A 267 -38.70 -29.45 -10.18
N GLY A 268 -39.57 -29.64 -9.19
CA GLY A 268 -40.37 -30.85 -9.04
C GLY A 268 -41.73 -30.63 -9.68
#